data_AF-A0A6I1F4P0-F1
#
_entry.id   AF-A0A6I1F4P0-F1
#
_cell.length_a   1.000
_cell.length_b   1.000
_cell.length_c   1.000
_cell.angle_alpha   90.00
_cell.angle_beta   90.00
_cell.angle_gamma   90.00
#
_symmetry.space_group_name_H-M   'P 1'
#
loop_
_entity.id
_entity.type
_entity.pdbx_description
1 polymer ?
#
loop_
_entity_poly.entity_id
_entity_poly.type
_entity_poly.pdbx_seq_one_letter_code
_entity_poly.pdbx_strand_id
1 'polypeptide(L)'
;MDKALIAFVIHEVPDIKAALGEIRRIIKPGGMFVLLEWEAVESEIGPSIEQKVPSITMKKLLEQNGFHPKLVHLNQSIYAIIAKNIKF
;
A
#
# COMPACT_ATOMS: atom_id res chain seq x y z
N MET A 1 7.60 2.39 15.39
CA MET A 1 7.30 3.62 14.62
C MET A 1 5.85 4.02 14.78
N ASP A 2 5.56 5.33 14.80
CA ASP A 2 4.21 5.88 14.87
C ASP A 2 3.50 5.88 13.51
N LYS A 3 4.26 6.27 12.48
CA LYS A 3 3.78 6.41 11.11
C LYS A 3 4.87 5.92 10.15
N ALA A 4 4.47 5.33 9.04
CA ALA A 4 5.34 5.01 7.91
C ALA A 4 4.66 5.40 6.60
N LEU A 5 5.46 5.77 5.61
CA LEU A 5 5.01 6.15 4.27
C LEU A 5 5.82 5.37 3.24
N ILE A 6 5.13 4.80 2.25
CA ILE A 6 5.72 4.35 0.99
C ILE A 6 4.98 5.07 -0.13
N ALA A 7 5.72 5.63 -1.08
CA ALA A 7 5.15 6.33 -2.21
C ALA A 7 5.85 5.88 -3.49
N PHE A 8 5.07 5.34 -4.44
CA PHE A 8 5.49 5.02 -5.81
C PHE A 8 6.67 4.06 -5.94
N VAL A 9 6.79 3.07 -5.05
CA VAL A 9 7.92 2.12 -5.07
C VAL A 9 7.54 0.72 -4.59
N ILE A 10 6.33 0.50 -4.06
CA ILE A 10 5.98 -0.83 -3.52
C ILE A 10 5.92 -1.87 -4.64
N HIS A 11 5.63 -1.45 -5.87
CA HIS A 11 5.60 -2.29 -7.06
C HIS A 11 6.97 -2.85 -7.46
N GLU A 12 8.07 -2.25 -6.98
CA GLU A 12 9.43 -2.77 -7.21
C GLU A 12 9.80 -3.90 -6.24
N VAL A 13 8.99 -4.13 -5.20
CA VAL A 13 9.29 -5.12 -4.16
C VAL A 13 8.89 -6.51 -4.65
N PRO A 14 9.84 -7.48 -4.73
CA PRO A 14 9.54 -8.82 -5.26
C PRO A 14 8.50 -9.60 -4.46
N ASP A 15 8.50 -9.43 -3.13
CA ASP A 15 7.49 -10.01 -2.23
C ASP A 15 6.85 -8.91 -1.37
N ILE A 16 5.83 -8.28 -1.96
CA ILE A 16 5.03 -7.23 -1.31
C ILE A 16 4.44 -7.76 0.01
N LYS A 17 3.99 -9.02 0.05
CA LYS A 17 3.34 -9.56 1.25
C LYS A 17 4.33 -9.66 2.41
N ALA A 18 5.54 -10.17 2.17
CA ALA A 18 6.60 -10.21 3.17
C ALA A 18 6.98 -8.80 3.67
N ALA A 19 7.13 -7.84 2.74
CA ALA A 19 7.45 -6.46 3.11
C ALA A 19 6.34 -5.80 3.97
N LEU A 20 5.07 -6.01 3.64
CA LEU A 20 3.94 -5.55 4.46
C LEU A 20 3.96 -6.17 5.86
N GLY A 21 4.35 -7.44 5.98
CA GLY A 21 4.56 -8.10 7.27
C GLY A 21 5.62 -7.41 8.13
N GLU A 22 6.77 -7.07 7.54
CA GLU A 22 7.84 -6.35 8.23
C GLU A 22 7.44 -4.93 8.62
N ILE A 23 6.73 -4.22 7.74
CA ILE A 23 6.16 -2.89 8.03
C ILE A 23 5.21 -2.98 9.24
N ARG A 24 4.32 -3.99 9.27
CA ARG A 24 3.42 -4.19 10.40
C ARG A 24 4.16 -4.53 11.69
N ARG A 25 5.27 -5.28 11.60
CA ARG A 25 6.10 -5.64 12.77
C ARG A 25 6.65 -4.39 13.46
N ILE A 26 7.15 -3.42 12.69
CA ILE A 26 7.82 -2.22 13.21
C ILE A 26 6.88 -1.06 13.56
N ILE A 27 5.68 -1.00 12.96
CA ILE A 27 4.64 -0.03 13.32
C ILE A 27 4.01 -0.47 14.64
N LYS A 28 3.92 0.44 15.61
CA LYS A 28 3.30 0.14 16.92
C LYS A 28 1.80 -0.11 16.77
N PRO A 29 1.14 -0.85 17.68
CA PRO A 29 -0.33 -0.92 17.71
C PRO A 29 -0.94 0.48 17.72
N GLY A 30 -1.98 0.70 16.92
CA GLY A 30 -2.61 2.00 16.71
C GLY A 30 -1.84 2.95 15.80
N GLY A 31 -0.61 2.60 15.40
CA GLY A 31 0.17 3.33 14.41
C GLY A 31 -0.41 3.24 13.00
N MET A 32 0.13 4.06 12.09
CA MET A 32 -0.43 4.25 10.74
C MET A 32 0.60 3.94 9.66
N PHE A 33 0.17 3.24 8.62
CA PHE A 33 0.89 3.10 7.37
C PHE A 33 0.15 3.86 6.28
N VAL A 34 0.88 4.66 5.50
CA VAL A 34 0.34 5.37 4.34
C VAL A 34 1.06 4.83 3.11
N LEU A 35 0.29 4.47 2.09
CA LEU A 35 0.81 3.98 0.82
C LEU A 35 0.23 4.84 -0.29
N LEU A 36 1.09 5.43 -1.13
CA LEU A 36 0.69 6.05 -2.40
C LEU A 36 1.25 5.21 -3.53
N GLU A 37 0.43 4.93 -4.53
CA GLU A 37 0.89 4.12 -5.66
C GLU A 37 0.08 4.41 -6.93
N TRP A 38 0.66 4.02 -8.07
CA TRP A 38 0.03 4.08 -9.38
C TRP A 38 -1.15 3.10 -9.47
N GLU A 39 -2.31 3.59 -9.89
CA GLU A 39 -3.43 2.75 -10.25
C GLU A 39 -3.13 1.97 -11.54
N ALA A 40 -3.65 0.75 -11.62
CA ALA A 40 -3.50 -0.13 -12.78
C ALA A 40 -4.41 0.30 -13.95
N VAL A 41 -4.19 1.52 -14.44
CA VAL A 41 -4.73 2.09 -15.68
C VAL A 41 -3.58 2.49 -16.59
N GLU A 42 -3.82 2.57 -17.90
CA GLU A 42 -2.86 3.14 -18.83
C GLU A 42 -2.54 4.59 -18.43
N SER A 43 -1.25 4.94 -18.39
CA SER A 43 -0.80 6.29 -18.11
C SER A 43 0.53 6.57 -18.78
N GLU A 44 0.76 7.83 -19.14
CA GLU A 44 2.02 8.30 -19.75
C GLU A 44 3.19 8.33 -18.74
N ILE A 45 2.88 8.28 -17.44
CA ILE A 45 3.83 8.37 -16.33
C ILE A 45 3.74 7.14 -15.42
N GLY A 46 4.88 6.75 -14.85
CA GLY A 46 4.99 5.61 -13.93
C GLY A 46 5.52 4.33 -14.59
N PRO A 47 5.46 3.19 -13.89
CA PRO A 47 5.94 1.91 -14.40
C PRO A 47 4.98 1.34 -15.46
N SER A 48 5.38 0.25 -16.13
CA SER A 48 4.51 -0.41 -17.10
C SER A 48 3.25 -0.97 -16.43
N ILE A 49 2.17 -1.16 -17.18
CA ILE A 49 0.88 -1.62 -16.64
C ILE A 49 1.00 -2.97 -15.91
N GLU A 50 1.89 -3.85 -16.37
CA GLU A 50 2.15 -5.17 -15.78
C GLU A 50 2.87 -5.10 -14.42
N GLN A 51 3.63 -4.02 -14.19
CA GLN A 51 4.30 -3.79 -12.92
C GLN A 51 3.37 -3.13 -11.90
N LYS A 52 2.28 -2.50 -12.33
CA LYS A 52 1.36 -1.80 -11.41
C LYS A 52 0.55 -2.79 -10.58
N VAL A 53 0.27 -2.39 -9.34
CA VAL A 53 -0.60 -3.15 -8.43
C VAL A 53 -1.94 -2.43 -8.33
N PRO A 54 -3.05 -3.04 -8.81
CA PRO A 54 -4.37 -2.44 -8.69
C PRO A 54 -4.71 -2.10 -7.25
N SER A 55 -5.37 -0.96 -7.02
CA SER A 55 -5.71 -0.49 -5.68
C SER A 55 -6.50 -1.50 -4.84
N ILE A 56 -7.44 -2.22 -5.47
CA ILE A 56 -8.24 -3.27 -4.82
C ILE A 56 -7.36 -4.44 -4.37
N THR A 57 -6.37 -4.82 -5.18
CA THR A 57 -5.40 -5.87 -4.85
C THR A 57 -4.53 -5.45 -3.67
N MET A 58 -3.99 -4.22 -3.69
CA MET A 58 -3.18 -3.69 -2.59
C MET A 58 -3.99 -3.58 -1.28
N LYS A 59 -5.25 -3.12 -1.36
CA LYS A 59 -6.16 -3.08 -0.22
C LYS A 59 -6.33 -4.46 0.40
N LYS A 60 -6.58 -5.49 -0.42
CA LYS A 60 -6.74 -6.88 0.04
C LYS A 60 -5.46 -7.43 0.67
N LEU A 61 -4.29 -7.13 0.09
CA LEU A 61 -3.00 -7.52 0.66
C LEU A 61 -2.77 -6.91 2.03
N LEU A 62 -3.13 -5.64 2.23
CA LEU A 62 -3.05 -4.96 3.53
C LEU A 62 -3.99 -5.59 4.57
N GLU A 63 -5.24 -5.90 4.19
CA GLU A 63 -6.20 -6.60 5.06
C GLU A 63 -5.66 -7.97 5.49
N GLN A 64 -5.15 -8.75 4.54
CA GLN A 64 -4.55 -10.06 4.81
C GLN A 64 -3.29 -9.99 5.68
N ASN A 65 -2.59 -8.86 5.66
CA ASN A 65 -1.46 -8.59 6.54
C ASN A 65 -1.87 -8.03 7.90
N GLY A 66 -3.16 -7.93 8.23
CA GLY A 66 -3.63 -7.49 9.55
C GLY A 66 -3.62 -5.97 9.73
N PHE A 67 -3.69 -5.21 8.65
CA PHE A 67 -4.03 -3.80 8.69
C PHE A 67 -5.53 -3.58 8.49
N HIS A 68 -6.00 -2.39 8.85
CA HIS A 68 -7.34 -1.89 8.51
C HIS A 68 -7.23 -0.72 7.51
N PRO A 69 -7.26 -0.99 6.19
CA PRO A 69 -7.02 0.02 5.16
C PRO A 69 -8.27 0.81 4.75
N LYS A 70 -8.10 2.12 4.56
CA LYS A 70 -9.02 3.01 3.85
C LYS A 70 -8.39 3.44 2.53
N LEU A 71 -9.01 3.05 1.42
CA LEU A 71 -8.62 3.43 0.06
C LEU A 71 -9.19 4.81 -0.31
N VAL A 72 -8.39 5.61 -1.01
CA VAL A 72 -8.75 6.91 -1.57
C VAL A 72 -8.11 7.02 -2.95
N HIS A 73 -8.88 7.38 -3.98
CA HIS A 73 -8.32 7.74 -5.29
C HIS A 73 -8.01 9.23 -5.29
N LEU A 74 -6.74 9.60 -5.51
CA LEU A 74 -6.32 11.00 -5.58
C LEU A 74 -6.63 11.60 -6.96
N ASN A 75 -6.49 10.78 -7.99
CA ASN A 75 -6.95 11.02 -9.36
C ASN A 75 -7.12 9.65 -10.06
N GLN A 76 -7.26 9.65 -11.38
CA GLN A 76 -7.45 8.42 -12.17
C GLN A 76 -6.23 7.48 -12.15
N SER A 77 -5.01 8.02 -12.02
CA SER A 77 -3.75 7.27 -12.13
C SER A 77 -3.07 7.01 -10.78
N ILE A 78 -3.55 7.60 -9.69
CA ILE A 78 -2.90 7.53 -8.37
C ILE A 78 -3.94 7.23 -7.29
N TYR A 79 -3.66 6.21 -6.49
CA TYR A 79 -4.40 5.92 -5.27
C TYR A 79 -3.52 6.08 -4.04
N ALA A 80 -4.19 6.30 -2.91
CA ALA A 80 -3.61 6.28 -1.58
C ALA A 80 -4.38 5.30 -0.68
N ILE A 81 -3.67 4.60 0.20
CA ILE A 81 -4.26 3.79 1.25
C ILE A 81 -3.73 4.25 2.59
N ILE A 82 -4.64 4.54 3.52
CA ILE A 82 -4.34 4.85 4.92
C ILE A 82 -4.72 3.61 5.73
N ALA A 83 -3.72 2.93 6.29
CA ALA A 83 -3.86 1.65 6.95
C ALA A 83 -3.50 1.75 8.44
N LYS A 84 -4.46 1.47 9.32
CA LYS A 84 -4.19 1.37 10.77
C LYS A 84 -3.66 -0.01 11.14
N ASN A 85 -2.61 -0.06 11.96
CA ASN A 85 -2.13 -1.31 12.55
C ASN A 85 -2.95 -1.65 13.80
N ILE A 86 -3.84 -2.62 13.69
CA ILE A 86 -4.61 -3.12 14.82
C ILE A 86 -4.00 -4.48 15.21
N LYS A 87 -3.39 -4.54 16.40
CA LYS A 87 -2.98 -5.80 17.02
C LYS A 87 -4.02 -6.12 18.09
N PHE A 88 -4.64 -7.29 17.99
CA PHE A 88 -5.45 -7.87 19.05
C PHE A 88 -4.55 -8.55 20.07
#